data_AF-A0AAV1IYG2-F1
#
_entry.id   AF-A0AAV1IYG2-F1
#
_cell.length_a   1.000
_cell.length_b   1.000
_cell.length_c   1.000
_cell.angle_alpha   90.00
_cell.angle_beta   90.00
_cell.angle_gamma   90.00
#
_symmetry.space_group_name_H-M   'P 1'
#
loop_
_entity.id
_entity.type
_entity.pdbx_description
1 polymer ?
#
loop_
_entity_poly.entity_id
_entity_poly.type
_entity_poly.pdbx_seq_one_letter_code
_entity_poly.pdbx_strand_id
1 'polypeptide(L)'
;MEHTCGACLSQVDVREEQIIQCTRCVLIYHPLCLNINDLEFDKLEQDYLNSWECPNCTSRVPKNLIGKCRSPAKQPCYLPPVQKKGTTVTDVGFRERHSH
;
A
#
# COMPACT_ATOMS: atom_id res chain seq x y z
N MET A 1 -24.17 -15.68 -10.06
CA MET A 1 -23.67 -15.17 -8.77
C MET A 1 -22.97 -13.89 -9.08
N GLU A 2 -23.42 -12.78 -8.49
CA GLU A 2 -22.79 -11.48 -8.71
C GLU A 2 -21.69 -11.32 -7.66
N HIS A 3 -20.49 -10.98 -8.10
CA HIS A 3 -19.41 -10.68 -7.17
C HIS A 3 -19.18 -9.17 -7.11
N THR A 4 -18.80 -8.67 -5.94
CA THR A 4 -18.60 -7.23 -5.70
C THR A 4 -17.16 -6.96 -5.30
N CYS A 5 -16.59 -5.89 -5.82
CA CYS A 5 -15.24 -5.46 -5.51
C CYS A 5 -15.15 -5.01 -4.04
N GLY A 6 -14.17 -5.52 -3.29
CA GLY A 6 -13.92 -5.14 -1.90
C GLY A 6 -13.45 -3.69 -1.72
N ALA A 7 -13.08 -2.99 -2.78
CA ALA A 7 -12.63 -1.60 -2.74
C ALA A 7 -13.72 -0.60 -3.17
N CYS A 8 -14.31 -0.77 -4.36
CA CYS A 8 -15.29 0.17 -4.91
C CYS A 8 -16.75 -0.25 -4.69
N LEU A 9 -17.00 -1.47 -4.18
CA LEU A 9 -18.33 -2.05 -3.98
C LEU A 9 -19.16 -2.22 -5.25
N SER A 10 -18.61 -1.90 -6.42
CA SER A 10 -19.21 -2.18 -7.72
C SER A 10 -19.12 -3.66 -8.07
N GLN A 11 -19.98 -4.09 -8.99
CA GLN A 11 -19.97 -5.43 -9.57
C GLN A 11 -18.63 -5.70 -10.27
N VAL A 12 -18.13 -6.92 -10.11
CA VAL A 12 -16.95 -7.47 -10.80
C VAL A 12 -17.42 -8.58 -11.70
N ASP A 13 -17.05 -8.54 -12.98
CA ASP A 13 -17.25 -9.67 -13.87
C ASP A 13 -16.07 -10.64 -13.75
N VAL A 14 -16.28 -11.73 -13.02
CA VAL A 14 -15.28 -12.80 -12.84
C VAL A 14 -15.05 -13.64 -14.11
N ARG A 15 -15.80 -13.39 -15.20
CA ARG A 15 -15.55 -14.00 -16.50
C ARG A 15 -14.38 -13.33 -17.22
N GLU A 16 -14.10 -12.09 -16.89
CA GLU A 16 -12.89 -11.39 -17.34
C GLU A 16 -11.77 -11.85 -16.39
N GLU A 17 -10.78 -12.58 -16.92
CA GLU A 17 -9.73 -13.30 -16.15
C GLU A 17 -8.82 -12.37 -15.30
N GLN A 18 -9.09 -11.07 -15.30
CA GLN A 18 -8.34 -10.02 -14.63
C GLN A 18 -8.97 -9.66 -13.27
N ILE A 19 -8.94 -10.61 -12.33
CA ILE A 19 -9.38 -10.39 -10.95
C ILE A 19 -8.26 -10.73 -9.96
N ILE A 20 -8.23 -10.02 -8.84
CA ILE A 20 -7.33 -10.34 -7.72
C ILE A 20 -8.18 -10.72 -6.51
N GLN A 21 -7.90 -11.88 -5.93
CA GLN A 21 -8.59 -12.35 -4.73
C GLN A 21 -7.66 -12.32 -3.53
N CYS A 22 -8.13 -11.76 -2.42
CA CYS A 22 -7.39 -11.83 -1.16
C CYS A 22 -7.48 -13.23 -0.55
N THR A 23 -6.33 -13.83 -0.27
CA THR A 23 -6.24 -15.15 0.40
C THR A 23 -6.79 -15.17 1.83
N ARG A 24 -6.84 -14.01 2.50
CA ARG A 24 -7.32 -13.88 3.90
C ARG A 24 -8.81 -13.61 4.03
N CYS A 25 -9.31 -12.55 3.39
CA CYS A 25 -10.72 -12.16 3.52
C CYS A 25 -11.60 -12.69 2.39
N VAL A 26 -11.01 -13.36 1.39
CA VAL A 26 -11.71 -13.99 0.26
C VAL A 26 -12.49 -12.98 -0.61
N LEU A 27 -12.28 -11.67 -0.37
CA LEU A 27 -12.83 -10.61 -1.21
C LEU A 27 -12.04 -10.51 -2.52
N ILE A 28 -12.76 -10.17 -3.58
CA ILE A 28 -12.20 -9.93 -4.91
C ILE A 28 -12.07 -8.42 -5.18
N TYR A 29 -11.14 -8.07 -6.05
CA TYR A 29 -10.79 -6.69 -6.37
C TYR A 29 -10.55 -6.54 -7.87
N HIS A 30 -10.98 -5.40 -8.41
CA HIS A 30 -10.50 -4.96 -9.72
C HIS A 30 -9.01 -4.59 -9.60
N PRO A 31 -8.14 -4.97 -10.55
CA PRO A 31 -6.75 -4.53 -10.60
C PRO A 31 -6.64 -3.00 -10.55
N LEU A 32 -7.50 -2.29 -11.29
CA LEU A 32 -7.55 -0.83 -11.30
C LEU A 32 -7.86 -0.22 -9.93
N CYS A 33 -8.70 -0.86 -9.11
CA CYS A 33 -8.97 -0.40 -7.75
C CYS A 33 -7.76 -0.57 -6.81
N LEU A 34 -6.79 -1.40 -7.21
CA LEU A 34 -5.51 -1.60 -6.54
C LEU A 34 -4.37 -0.81 -7.20
N ASN A 35 -4.70 0.05 -8.17
CA ASN A 35 -3.74 0.80 -8.97
C ASN A 35 -2.76 -0.11 -9.75
N ILE A 36 -3.27 -1.24 -10.25
CA ILE A 36 -2.58 -2.16 -11.16
C ILE A 36 -3.27 -2.04 -12.51
N ASN A 37 -2.53 -1.64 -13.54
CA ASN A 37 -3.05 -1.64 -14.92
C ASN A 37 -2.86 -3.01 -15.59
N ASP A 38 -3.44 -3.19 -16.77
CA ASP A 38 -3.42 -4.46 -17.49
C ASP A 38 -1.99 -4.94 -17.82
N LEU A 39 -1.10 -4.02 -18.23
CA LEU A 39 0.31 -4.33 -18.53
C LEU A 39 1.11 -4.78 -17.29
N GLU A 40 0.76 -4.27 -16.12
CA GLU A 40 1.34 -4.68 -14.84
C GLU A 40 0.74 -6.00 -14.38
N PHE A 41 -0.57 -6.18 -14.55
CA PHE A 41 -1.28 -7.40 -14.22
C PHE A 41 -0.73 -8.60 -14.99
N ASP A 42 -0.50 -8.46 -16.29
CA ASP A 42 0.08 -9.50 -17.16
C ASP A 42 1.51 -9.90 -16.75
N LYS A 43 2.20 -9.04 -16.01
CA LYS A 43 3.56 -9.30 -15.48
C LYS A 43 3.53 -9.91 -14.09
N LEU A 44 2.38 -10.00 -13.43
CA LEU A 44 2.27 -10.62 -12.12
C LEU A 44 2.40 -12.13 -12.27
N GLU A 45 3.28 -12.71 -11.47
CA GLU A 45 3.42 -14.15 -11.39
C GLU A 45 2.18 -14.77 -10.75
N GLN A 46 1.78 -15.96 -11.22
CA GLN A 46 0.65 -16.68 -10.65
C GLN A 46 0.82 -16.94 -9.14
N ASP A 47 2.04 -17.19 -8.69
CA ASP A 47 2.35 -17.39 -7.27
C ASP A 47 2.12 -16.12 -6.43
N TYR A 48 2.38 -14.95 -7.01
CA TYR A 48 2.05 -13.68 -6.37
C TYR A 48 0.54 -13.54 -6.21
N LEU A 49 -0.23 -13.81 -7.27
CA LEU A 49 -1.70 -13.75 -7.24
C LEU A 49 -2.29 -14.73 -6.22
N ASN A 50 -1.73 -15.95 -6.16
CA ASN A 50 -2.17 -17.01 -5.23
C ASN A 50 -1.86 -16.72 -3.76
N SER A 51 -0.92 -15.82 -3.48
CA SER A 51 -0.52 -15.44 -2.12
C SER A 51 -0.93 -14.01 -1.74
N TRP A 52 -1.61 -13.31 -2.64
CA TRP A 52 -1.90 -11.89 -2.47
C TRP A 52 -2.85 -11.61 -1.29
N GLU A 53 -2.50 -10.60 -0.49
CA GLU A 53 -3.29 -10.10 0.62
C GLU A 53 -3.67 -8.63 0.40
N CYS A 54 -4.94 -8.29 0.64
CA CYS A 54 -5.39 -6.92 0.44
C CYS A 54 -4.81 -5.95 1.50
N PRO A 55 -4.75 -4.63 1.20
CA PRO A 55 -4.24 -3.62 2.13
C PRO A 55 -4.92 -3.63 3.51
N ASN A 56 -6.20 -4.00 3.58
CA ASN A 56 -6.93 -4.12 4.84
C ASN A 56 -6.54 -5.37 5.66
N CYS A 57 -6.07 -6.42 4.99
CA CYS A 57 -5.62 -7.66 5.62
C CYS A 57 -4.15 -7.59 6.03
N THR A 58 -3.32 -6.87 5.27
CA THR A 58 -1.89 -6.65 5.57
C THR A 58 -1.68 -5.62 6.68
N SER A 59 -2.53 -4.58 6.77
CA SER A 59 -2.47 -3.55 7.81
C SER A 59 -3.00 -3.99 9.17
N ARG A 60 -3.69 -5.14 9.26
CA ARG A 60 -4.11 -5.71 10.55
C ARG A 60 -2.90 -6.26 11.29
N VAL A 61 -2.31 -5.40 12.11
CA VAL A 61 -1.30 -5.74 13.10
C VAL A 61 -1.78 -6.98 13.88
N PRO A 62 -0.95 -8.02 14.08
CA PRO A 62 -1.34 -9.19 14.86
C PRO A 62 -1.92 -8.76 16.22
N LYS A 63 -3.01 -9.41 16.64
CA LYS A 63 -3.72 -9.10 17.90
C LYS A 63 -2.78 -9.09 19.13
N ASN A 64 -1.61 -9.72 19.02
CA ASN A 64 -0.57 -9.77 20.04
C ASN A 64 0.21 -8.44 20.23
N LEU A 65 -0.05 -7.41 19.41
CA LEU A 65 0.45 -6.04 19.59
C LEU A 65 -0.67 -5.05 19.99
N ILE A 66 -1.92 -5.51 20.11
CA ILE A 66 -3.05 -4.73 20.62
C ILE A 66 -2.91 -4.63 22.14
N GLY A 67 -2.05 -3.72 22.60
CA GLY A 67 -1.82 -3.52 24.03
C GLY A 67 -0.86 -2.40 24.41
N LYS A 68 -0.11 -1.81 23.46
CA LYS A 68 0.84 -0.71 23.77
C LYS A 68 0.78 0.50 22.83
N CYS A 69 -0.36 0.78 22.23
CA CYS A 69 -0.59 2.07 21.57
C CYS A 69 -1.81 2.77 22.18
N ARG A 70 -1.64 3.26 23.41
CA ARG A 70 -2.50 4.34 23.95
C ARG A 70 -1.86 5.68 23.59
N SER A 71 -2.14 6.17 22.39
CA SER A 71 -1.89 7.58 22.04
C SER A 71 -3.03 8.09 21.15
N PRO A 72 -3.76 9.14 21.55
CA PRO A 72 -4.79 9.76 20.72
C PRO A 72 -4.11 10.75 19.77
N ALA A 73 -3.57 10.28 18.64
CA ALA A 73 -3.11 11.18 17.59
C ALA A 73 -3.23 10.52 16.22
N LYS A 74 -3.94 11.22 15.33
CA LYS A 74 -4.15 10.93 13.91
C LYS A 74 -2.82 10.77 13.17
N GLN A 75 -2.27 9.56 13.05
CA GLN A 75 -1.34 9.23 11.96
C GLN A 75 -1.47 7.75 11.58
N PRO A 76 -1.62 7.41 10.29
CA PRO A 76 -1.47 6.03 9.84
C PRO A 76 0.01 5.63 10.02
N CYS A 77 0.21 4.46 10.62
CA CYS A 77 1.50 3.82 10.75
C CYS A 77 2.01 3.35 9.38
N TYR A 78 2.55 4.30 8.61
CA TYR A 78 3.40 4.02 7.46
C TYR A 78 4.72 4.74 7.69
N LEU A 79 5.63 4.09 8.43
CA LEU A 79 7.04 4.48 8.37
C LEU A 79 7.67 3.62 7.26
N PRO A 80 8.06 4.19 6.11
CA PRO A 80 8.92 3.48 5.17
C PRO A 80 10.25 3.13 5.87
N PRO A 81 10.97 2.08 5.41
CA PRO A 81 12.26 1.74 5.98
C PRO A 81 13.21 2.93 5.79
N VAL A 82 13.69 3.49 6.89
CA VAL A 82 14.75 4.49 6.90
C VAL A 82 15.96 3.87 6.21
N GLN A 83 16.17 4.24 4.94
CA GLN A 83 17.44 4.02 4.27
C GLN A 83 18.46 4.88 5.01
N LYS A 84 19.24 4.27 5.90
CA LYS A 84 20.48 4.90 6.41
C LYS A 84 21.49 4.92 5.25
N LYS A 85 21.44 5.97 4.44
CA LYS A 85 22.54 6.36 3.55
C LYS A 85 22.83 7.85 3.73
N GLY A 86 23.95 8.09 4.42
CA GLY A 86 24.90 9.12 4.02
C GLY A 86 24.60 10.57 4.39
N THR A 87 25.66 11.20 4.89
CA THR A 87 26.03 12.59 4.62
C THR A 87 25.49 13.62 5.62
N THR A 88 26.38 13.97 6.55
CA THR A 88 26.38 15.21 7.32
C THR A 88 26.20 16.42 6.39
N VAL A 89 25.10 17.14 6.59
CA VAL A 89 24.77 18.38 5.89
C VAL A 89 25.29 19.57 6.71
N THR A 90 26.26 20.26 6.10
CA THR A 90 26.56 21.71 6.08
C THR A 90 26.48 22.55 7.37
N ASP A 91 27.58 23.27 7.65
CA ASP A 91 27.55 24.49 8.47
C ASP A 91 28.13 25.69 7.69
N VAL A 92 27.36 26.79 7.73
CA VAL A 92 27.58 28.20 7.39
C VAL A 92 28.04 28.67 5.99
N GLY A 93 27.26 29.60 5.41
CA GLY A 93 27.83 30.71 4.65
C GLY A 93 27.03 31.28 3.46
N PHE A 94 25.91 31.95 3.71
CA PHE A 94 25.25 32.84 2.72
C PHE A 94 24.53 33.93 3.53
N ARG A 95 24.61 35.25 3.31
CA ARG A 95 25.19 36.12 2.29
C ARG A 95 24.88 37.56 2.73
N GLU A 96 25.73 38.55 2.48
CA GLU A 96 25.24 39.91 2.17
C GLU A 96 26.28 40.73 1.38
N ARG A 97 25.81 41.27 0.25
CA ARG A 97 26.52 42.15 -0.68
C ARG A 97 26.21 43.58 -0.25
N HIS A 98 27.23 44.40 -0.01
CA HIS A 98 27.09 45.86 -0.11
C HIS A 98 28.26 46.39 -0.97
N SER A 99 27.90 46.91 -2.13
CA SER A 99 28.72 47.82 -2.95
C SER A 99 28.27 49.24 -2.64
N HIS A 100 29.16 50.05 -2.07
CA HIS A 100 29.49 51.42 -2.48
C HIS A 100 30.54 52.01 -1.55
#